data_AF-A0ABC9Y152-F1
#
_entry.id   AF-A0ABC9Y152-F1
#
_cell.length_a   1.000
_cell.length_b   1.000
_cell.length_c   1.000
_cell.angle_alpha   90.00
_cell.angle_beta   90.00
_cell.angle_gamma   90.00
#
_symmetry.space_group_name_H-M   'P 1'
#
loop_
_entity.id
_entity.type
_entity.pdbx_description
1 polymer ?
#
loop_
_entity_poly.entity_id
_entity_poly.type
_entity_poly.pdbx_seq_one_letter_code
_entity_poly.pdbx_strand_id
1 'polypeptide(L)'
;MHQLSCFGDRLETWVDKNEMKFNKGKCRVLHLGKNNPKHQYRLGVDLLGSSSAEKDLGVLVDNKLSMNQQCALVAKKANGTWDALRRARPAGQGGFSSPSTLPW
;
A
#
# COMPACT_ATOMS: atom_id res chain seq x y z
N MET A 1 -9.59 20.47 7.21
CA MET A 1 -9.21 21.20 5.97
C MET A 1 -7.82 21.87 6.06
N HIS A 2 -7.37 22.32 7.23
CA HIS A 2 -6.07 23.02 7.41
C HIS A 2 -4.80 22.15 7.30
N GLN A 3 -4.88 20.83 7.50
CA GLN A 3 -3.67 19.98 7.55
C GLN A 3 -3.12 19.57 6.18
N LEU A 4 -3.97 19.48 5.14
CA LEU A 4 -3.51 19.11 3.79
C LEU A 4 -3.17 20.30 2.89
N SER A 5 -3.70 21.50 3.15
CA SER A 5 -3.17 22.72 2.52
C SER A 5 -1.71 22.93 2.89
N CYS A 6 -1.37 22.79 4.18
CA CYS A 6 0.02 22.88 4.64
C CYS A 6 0.91 21.71 4.14
N PHE A 7 0.34 20.58 3.70
CA PHE A 7 1.12 19.49 3.12
C PHE A 7 1.50 19.81 1.67
N GLY A 8 0.56 20.34 0.88
CA GLY A 8 0.82 20.79 -0.48
C GLY A 8 1.93 21.83 -0.55
N ASP A 9 1.87 22.87 0.30
CA ASP A 9 2.86 23.95 0.32
C ASP A 9 4.26 23.45 0.76
N ARG A 10 4.30 22.53 1.72
CA ARG A 10 5.55 21.87 2.15
C ARG A 10 6.13 20.98 1.06
N LEU A 11 5.26 20.29 0.31
CA LEU A 11 5.68 19.41 -0.78
C LEU A 11 6.27 20.24 -1.92
N GLU A 12 5.65 21.35 -2.30
CA GLU A 12 6.20 22.27 -3.31
C GLU A 12 7.57 22.80 -2.87
N THR A 13 7.69 23.26 -1.63
CA THR A 13 8.97 23.72 -1.07
C THR A 13 10.04 22.62 -1.06
N TRP A 14 9.66 21.36 -0.81
CA TRP A 14 10.60 20.24 -0.82
C TRP A 14 11.04 19.88 -2.24
N VAL A 15 10.12 19.88 -3.20
CA VAL A 15 10.43 19.64 -4.61
C VAL A 15 11.42 20.68 -5.14
N ASP A 16 11.18 21.96 -4.84
CA ASP A 16 12.05 23.07 -5.24
C ASP A 16 13.45 22.93 -4.63
N LYS A 17 13.55 22.51 -3.36
CA LYS A 17 14.84 22.28 -2.68
C LYS A 17 15.63 21.08 -3.22
N ASN A 18 14.95 20.08 -3.76
CA ASN A 18 15.60 18.87 -4.29
C ASN A 18 15.77 18.91 -5.81
N GLU A 19 15.46 20.03 -6.47
CA GLU A 19 15.56 20.24 -7.92
C GLU A 19 14.85 19.15 -8.75
N MET A 20 13.82 18.52 -8.19
CA MET A 20 13.06 17.48 -8.87
C MET A 20 11.86 18.08 -9.60
N LYS A 21 11.54 17.57 -10.79
CA LYS A 21 10.33 17.99 -11.51
C LYS A 21 9.12 17.20 -11.03
N PHE A 22 8.33 17.80 -10.15
CA PHE A 22 7.08 17.19 -9.68
C PHE A 22 5.96 17.34 -10.72
N ASN A 23 5.31 16.22 -11.07
CA ASN A 23 4.26 16.21 -12.09
C ASN A 23 2.86 16.36 -11.48
N LYS A 24 2.48 17.60 -11.15
CA LYS A 24 1.20 17.93 -10.51
C LYS A 24 -0.02 17.35 -11.25
N GLY A 25 0.01 17.34 -12.59
CA GLY A 25 -1.10 16.84 -13.41
C GLY A 25 -1.29 15.32 -13.39
N LYS A 26 -0.29 14.57 -12.93
CA LYS A 26 -0.40 13.11 -12.76
C LYS A 26 -0.87 12.71 -11.37
N CYS A 27 -0.76 13.60 -10.39
CA CYS A 27 -1.10 13.30 -9.02
C CYS A 27 -2.62 13.21 -8.83
N ARG A 28 -3.08 12.13 -8.22
CA ARG A 28 -4.47 11.98 -7.78
C ARG A 28 -4.53 11.72 -6.29
N VAL A 29 -5.60 12.17 -5.66
CA VAL A 29 -5.80 11.86 -4.24
C VAL A 29 -6.43 10.48 -4.08
N LEU A 30 -5.76 9.66 -3.29
CA LEU A 30 -6.26 8.39 -2.81
C LEU A 30 -6.89 8.58 -1.42
N HIS A 31 -8.21 8.43 -1.33
CA HIS A 31 -8.92 8.52 -0.05
C HIS A 31 -8.82 7.19 0.71
N LEU A 32 -7.99 7.18 1.75
CA LEU A 32 -7.78 6.01 2.59
C LEU A 32 -8.69 6.04 3.82
N GLY A 33 -9.17 4.86 4.22
CA GLY A 33 -9.97 4.65 5.43
C GLY A 33 -11.48 4.77 5.21
N LYS A 34 -12.25 3.96 5.96
CA LYS A 34 -13.73 3.89 5.84
C LYS A 34 -14.44 5.18 6.31
N ASN A 35 -13.80 5.94 7.20
CA ASN A 35 -14.36 7.16 7.79
C ASN A 35 -13.83 8.43 7.12
N ASN A 36 -13.29 8.33 5.90
CA ASN A 36 -12.76 9.48 5.19
C ASN A 36 -13.89 10.27 4.53
N PRO A 37 -14.11 11.55 4.89
CA PRO A 37 -15.16 12.40 4.32
C PRO A 37 -14.90 12.79 2.85
N LYS A 38 -13.86 12.26 2.21
CA LYS A 38 -13.51 12.51 0.80
C LYS A 38 -13.37 14.00 0.47
N HIS A 39 -12.62 14.72 1.31
CA HIS A 39 -12.35 16.14 1.10
C HIS A 39 -11.67 16.41 -0.24
N GLN A 40 -11.97 17.55 -0.86
CA GLN A 40 -11.21 18.02 -2.00
C GLN A 40 -9.85 18.56 -1.55
N TYR A 41 -8.83 18.26 -2.34
CA TYR A 41 -7.45 18.67 -2.07
C TYR A 41 -6.89 19.49 -3.20
N ARG A 42 -6.04 20.45 -2.86
CA ARG A 42 -5.36 21.32 -3.81
C ARG A 42 -3.85 21.23 -3.60
N LEU A 43 -3.11 21.28 -4.69
CA LEU A 43 -1.67 21.41 -4.67
C LEU A 43 -1.32 22.72 -5.38
N GLY A 44 -0.93 23.73 -4.60
CA GLY A 44 -0.84 25.10 -5.09
C GLY A 44 -2.20 25.59 -5.58
N VAL A 45 -2.27 25.99 -6.86
CA VAL A 45 -3.52 26.44 -7.51
C VAL A 45 -4.38 25.30 -8.07
N ASP A 46 -3.79 24.12 -8.29
CA ASP A 46 -4.43 23.00 -8.98
C ASP A 46 -5.30 22.16 -8.04
N LEU A 47 -6.53 21.85 -8.46
CA LEU A 47 -7.42 20.94 -7.75
C LEU A 47 -7.08 19.49 -8.13
N LEU A 48 -6.77 18.67 -7.14
CA LEU A 48 -6.43 17.26 -7.36
C LEU A 48 -7.72 16.44 -7.53
N GLY A 49 -7.78 15.67 -8.62
CA GLY A 49 -8.83 14.67 -8.81
C GLY A 49 -8.69 13.50 -7.84
N SER A 50 -9.80 12.83 -7.52
CA SER A 50 -9.78 11.60 -6.72
C SER A 50 -9.61 10.36 -7.60
N SER A 51 -8.97 9.32 -7.06
CA SER A 51 -8.82 8.01 -7.70
C SER A 51 -9.07 6.89 -6.71
N SER A 52 -9.47 5.71 -7.19
CA SER A 52 -9.55 4.48 -6.39
C SER A 52 -8.21 3.77 -6.24
N ALA A 53 -7.25 4.06 -7.12
CA ALA A 53 -5.89 3.55 -7.05
C ALA A 53 -4.91 4.56 -7.66
N GLU A 54 -3.73 4.68 -7.06
CA GLU A 54 -2.65 5.54 -7.52
C GLU A 54 -1.40 4.70 -7.74
N LYS A 55 -0.73 4.89 -8.88
CA LYS A 55 0.55 4.22 -9.15
C LYS A 55 1.67 5.23 -8.99
N ASP A 56 2.46 5.07 -7.94
CA ASP A 56 3.62 5.93 -7.65
C ASP A 56 4.90 5.09 -7.64
N LEU A 57 5.93 5.56 -8.38
CA LEU A 57 7.23 4.88 -8.53
C LEU A 57 7.16 3.37 -8.87
N GLY A 58 6.09 2.92 -9.52
CA GLY A 58 5.87 1.52 -9.89
C GLY A 58 4.99 0.72 -8.90
N VAL A 59 4.72 1.28 -7.72
CA VAL A 59 3.86 0.69 -6.69
C VAL A 59 2.43 1.16 -6.91
N LEU A 60 1.49 0.22 -7.06
CA LEU A 60 0.06 0.52 -7.12
C LEU A 60 -0.51 0.49 -5.71
N VAL A 61 -1.02 1.63 -5.24
CA VAL A 61 -1.71 1.76 -3.95
C VAL A 61 -3.21 1.91 -4.22
N ASP A 62 -4.00 0.96 -3.73
CA ASP A 62 -5.46 1.04 -3.81
C ASP A 62 -6.08 1.67 -2.56
N ASN A 63 -7.28 2.22 -2.69
CA ASN A 63 -7.99 2.85 -1.60
C ASN A 63 -8.46 1.87 -0.51
N LYS A 64 -8.39 0.56 -0.79
CA LYS A 64 -8.71 -0.51 0.14
C LYS A 64 -7.52 -0.86 1.03
N LEU A 65 -6.34 -0.30 0.75
CA LEU A 65 -5.09 -0.66 1.40
C LEU A 65 -4.91 -2.17 1.42
N SER A 66 -5.01 -2.78 0.24
CA SER A 66 -4.87 -4.22 0.06
C SER A 66 -3.51 -4.77 0.47
N MET A 67 -2.60 -4.02 1.11
CA MET A 67 -1.35 -4.51 1.67
C MET A 67 -1.58 -5.81 2.49
N ASN A 68 -2.62 -5.84 3.33
CA ASN A 68 -3.00 -7.05 4.07
C ASN A 68 -3.52 -8.17 3.17
N GLN A 69 -4.25 -7.85 2.09
CA GLN A 69 -4.72 -8.85 1.13
C GLN A 69 -3.58 -9.38 0.26
N GLN A 70 -2.62 -8.55 -0.12
CA GLN A 70 -1.45 -8.92 -0.90
C GLN A 70 -0.53 -9.81 -0.05
N CYS A 71 -0.29 -9.44 1.21
CA CYS A 71 0.37 -10.31 2.19
C CYS A 71 -0.40 -11.62 2.39
N ALA A 72 -1.73 -11.58 2.53
CA ALA A 72 -2.55 -12.78 2.66
C ALA A 72 -2.51 -13.66 1.41
N LEU A 73 -2.47 -13.09 0.21
CA LEU A 73 -2.36 -13.81 -1.06
C LEU A 73 -0.99 -14.48 -1.21
N VAL A 74 0.09 -13.76 -0.87
CA VAL A 74 1.45 -14.31 -0.86
C VAL A 74 1.58 -15.43 0.18
N ALA A 75 1.07 -15.21 1.40
CA ALA A 75 1.03 -16.22 2.45
C ALA A 75 0.20 -17.45 2.02
N LYS A 76 -0.97 -17.25 1.40
CA LYS A 76 -1.81 -18.34 0.88
C LYS A 76 -1.08 -19.16 -0.20
N LYS A 77 -0.35 -18.50 -1.10
CA LYS A 77 0.45 -19.18 -2.13
C LYS A 77 1.63 -19.97 -1.53
N ALA A 78 2.32 -19.39 -0.54
CA ALA A 78 3.40 -20.06 0.18
C ALA A 78 2.89 -21.29 0.94
N ASN A 79 1.75 -21.16 1.62
CA ASN A 79 1.10 -22.26 2.35
C ASN A 79 0.69 -23.41 1.42
N GLY A 80 0.11 -23.10 0.26
CA GLY A 80 -0.23 -24.12 -0.74
C GLY A 80 1.00 -24.89 -1.26
N THR A 81 2.13 -24.21 -1.41
CA THR A 81 3.42 -24.83 -1.82
C THR A 81 3.99 -25.70 -0.70
N TRP A 82 3.96 -25.22 0.54
CA TRP A 82 4.37 -25.97 1.72
C TRP A 82 3.55 -27.24 1.93
N ASP A 83 2.23 -27.14 1.75
CA ASP A 83 1.33 -28.28 1.86
C ASP A 83 1.58 -29.32 0.76
N ALA A 84 1.89 -28.88 -0.45
CA ALA A 84 2.27 -29.77 -1.54
C ALA A 84 3.58 -30.52 -1.23
N LEU A 85 4.58 -29.80 -0.71
CA LEU A 85 5.86 -30.39 -0.28
C LEU A 85 5.66 -31.39 0.87
N ARG A 86 4.78 -31.07 1.83
CA ARG A 86 4.47 -31.97 2.95
C ARG A 86 3.80 -33.25 2.49
N ARG A 87 2.85 -33.18 1.54
CA ARG A 87 2.18 -34.35 0.96
C ARG A 87 3.10 -35.21 0.09
N ALA A 88 4.12 -34.62 -0.53
CA ALA A 88 5.11 -35.34 -1.33
C ALA A 88 6.17 -36.07 -0.48
N ARG A 89 6.22 -35.84 0.84
CA ARG A 89 7.15 -36.54 1.74
C ARG A 89 6.59 -37.93 2.10
N PRO A 90 7.33 -39.03 1.90
CA PRO A 90 6.88 -40.35 2.30
C PRO A 90 6.61 -40.41 3.81
N ALA A 91 5.49 -41.06 4.18
CA ALA A 91 5.06 -41.22 5.57
C ALA A 91 6.09 -42.06 6.33
N GLY A 92 7.01 -41.40 7.03
CA GLY A 92 8.04 -42.13 7.79
C GLY A 92 9.06 -41.32 8.59
N GLN A 93 9.03 -39.98 8.59
CA GLN A 93 9.99 -39.21 9.41
C GLN A 93 9.34 -38.04 10.16
N GLY A 94 9.47 -38.13 11.50
CA GLY A 94 9.35 -37.13 12.56
C GLY A 94 8.66 -35.79 12.28
N GLY A 95 7.65 -35.49 13.09
CA GLY A 95 6.92 -34.23 13.06
C GLY A 95 7.83 -33.01 13.24
N PHE A 96 7.73 -32.06 12.31
CA PHE A 96 8.23 -30.70 12.51
C PHE A 96 7.12 -29.89 13.18
N SER A 97 7.38 -29.41 14.40
CA SER A 97 6.49 -28.55 15.16
C SER A 97 6.16 -27.28 14.37
N SER A 98 4.87 -26.95 14.25
CA SER A 98 4.39 -25.76 13.54
C SER A 98 4.80 -24.48 14.29
N PRO A 99 5.32 -23.42 13.64
CA PRO A 99 5.69 -22.15 14.29
C PRO A 99 4.52 -21.33 14.86
N SER A 100 3.28 -21.83 14.77
CA SER A 100 2.06 -21.12 15.18
C SER A 100 1.91 -20.91 16.70
N THR A 101 2.93 -21.23 17.49
CA THR A 101 3.00 -21.02 18.95
C THR A 101 3.79 -19.78 19.36
N LEU A 102 4.36 -19.01 18.43
CA LEU A 102 4.98 -17.73 18.78
C LEU A 102 3.92 -16.62 18.85
N PRO A 103 3.70 -15.97 20.01
CA PRO A 103 2.83 -14.83 20.12
C PRO A 103 3.53 -13.61 19.54
N TRP A 104 2.81 -12.85 18.72
CA TRP A 104 3.22 -11.52 18.24
C TRP A 104 3.09 -10.50 19.38
#